data_AF-A0A2N5Z7F9-F1
#
_entry.id   AF-A0A2N5Z7F9-F1
#
_cell.length_a   1.000
_cell.length_b   1.000
_cell.length_c   1.000
_cell.angle_alpha   90.00
_cell.angle_beta   90.00
_cell.angle_gamma   90.00
#
_symmetry.space_group_name_H-M   'P 1'
#
loop_
_entity.id
_entity.type
_entity.pdbx_description
1 polymer ?
#
loop_
_entity_poly.entity_id
_entity_poly.type
_entity_poly.pdbx_seq_one_letter_code
_entity_poly.pdbx_strand_id
1 'polypeptide(L)' 'GEYGLSVHEFSANYWNEIEIEQIHRFDNIESYDVITNDKSLLVVGDNGFYQYDYRNIDSIYLLSSIIVGQ' A
#
# COMPACT_ATOMS: atom_id res chain seq x y z
N GLY A 1 0.01 -6.53 -9.03
CA GLY A 1 -0.81 -6.50 -10.24
C GLY A 1 -0.40 -5.28 -11.03
N GLU A 2 -0.79 -5.19 -12.30
CA GLU A 2 -0.31 -4.13 -13.22
C GLU A 2 -0.54 -2.69 -12.71
N TYR A 3 -1.48 -2.48 -11.78
CA TYR A 3 -1.79 -1.18 -11.20
C TYR A 3 -0.90 -0.79 -10.00
N GLY A 4 -0.08 -1.71 -9.51
CA GLY A 4 0.83 -1.53 -8.39
C GLY A 4 0.14 -1.49 -7.02
N LEU A 5 0.79 -0.84 -6.04
CA LEU A 5 0.22 -0.56 -4.72
C LEU A 5 -0.21 0.90 -4.64
N SER A 6 -1.44 1.15 -4.22
CA SER A 6 -2.02 2.48 -4.08
C SER A 6 -2.77 2.61 -2.76
N VAL A 7 -2.67 3.78 -2.14
CA VAL A 7 -3.35 4.11 -0.90
C VAL A 7 -4.41 5.15 -1.20
N HIS A 8 -5.61 4.93 -0.67
CA HIS A 8 -6.76 5.78 -0.91
C HIS A 8 -7.38 6.22 0.42
N GLU A 9 -7.76 7.49 0.48
CA GLU A 9 -8.65 8.01 1.50
C GLU A 9 -10.09 7.87 1.01
N PHE A 10 -10.97 7.46 1.91
CA PHE A 10 -12.40 7.32 1.66
C PHE A 10 -13.14 8.30 2.57
N SER A 11 -14.03 9.09 1.98
CA SER A 11 -14.97 9.92 2.73
C SER A 11 -16.38 9.80 2.19
N ALA A 12 -17.37 10.10 3.03
CA ALA A 12 -18.76 10.18 2.65
C ALA A 12 -19.32 11.55 3.02
N ASN A 13 -19.97 12.22 2.07
CA ASN A 13 -20.61 13.50 2.34
C ASN A 13 -21.97 13.32 3.05
N TYR A 14 -22.64 14.42 3.40
CA TYR A 14 -23.94 14.40 4.08
C TYR A 14 -25.03 13.59 3.34
N TRP A 15 -24.89 13.43 2.01
CA TRP A 15 -25.82 12.70 1.16
C TRP A 15 -25.43 11.22 0.96
N ASN A 16 -24.42 10.73 1.68
CA ASN A 16 -23.81 9.40 1.51
C ASN A 16 -23.17 9.17 0.13
N GLU A 17 -22.78 10.24 -0.57
CA GLU A 17 -21.95 10.10 -1.75
C GLU A 17 -20.52 9.79 -1.32
N ILE A 18 -19.94 8.77 -1.93
CA ILE A 18 -18.61 8.28 -1.63
C ILE A 18 -17.60 9.02 -2.50
N GLU A 19 -16.62 9.65 -1.85
CA GLU A 19 -15.44 10.20 -2.50
C GLU A 19 -14.23 9.32 -2.16
N ILE A 20 -13.47 8.96 -3.18
CA ILE A 20 -12.25 8.16 -3.05
C ILE A 20 -11.11 8.98 -3.66
N GLU A 21 -10.15 9.37 -2.83
CA GLU A 21 -8.97 10.13 -3.24
C GLU A 21 -7.72 9.25 -3.13
N GLN A 22 -6.94 9.17 -4.20
CA GLN A 22 -5.65 8.48 -4.17
C GLN A 22 -4.59 9.38 -3.53
N ILE A 23 -4.17 9.02 -2.31
CA ILE A 23 -3.20 9.78 -1.52
C ILE A 23 -1.75 9.36 -1.77
N HIS A 24 -1.51 8.11 -2.19
CA HIS A 24 -0.17 7.64 -2.53
C HIS A 24 -0.20 6.49 -3.55
N ARG A 25 0.84 6.42 -4.37
CA ARG A 25 1.06 5.31 -5.30
C ARG A 25 2.53 4.89 -5.27
N PHE A 26 2.76 3.59 -5.17
CA PHE A 26 4.08 2.98 -5.29
C PHE A 26 4.22 2.41 -6.71
N ASP A 27 4.93 3.13 -7.56
CA ASP A 27 5.07 2.78 -8.98
C ASP A 27 5.95 1.54 -9.22
N ASN A 28 6.80 1.16 -8.25
CA ASN A 28 7.80 0.10 -8.40
C ASN A 28 7.43 -1.22 -7.73
N ILE A 29 6.15 -1.42 -7.38
CA ILE A 29 5.70 -2.62 -6.69
C ILE A 29 4.60 -3.28 -7.50
N GLU A 30 4.93 -4.34 -8.24
CA GLU A 30 3.92 -5.23 -8.80
C GLU A 30 3.41 -6.18 -7.71
N SER A 31 2.49 -5.72 -6.86
CA SER A 31 2.01 -6.48 -5.69
C SER A 31 0.99 -7.56 -6.04
N TYR A 32 1.27 -8.82 -5.74
CA TYR A 32 0.27 -9.89 -5.82
C TYR A 32 -0.73 -9.84 -4.68
N ASP A 33 -0.25 -9.50 -3.48
CA ASP A 33 -1.08 -9.44 -2.27
C ASP A 33 -0.59 -8.33 -1.33
N VAL A 34 -1.53 -7.77 -0.57
CA VAL A 34 -1.29 -6.71 0.41
C VAL A 34 -2.07 -7.07 1.67
N ILE A 35 -1.34 -7.34 2.75
CA ILE A 35 -1.91 -7.75 4.03
C ILE A 35 -1.60 -6.65 5.06
N THR A 36 -2.63 -6.13 5.71
CA THR A 36 -2.46 -5.22 6.85
C THR A 36 -2.21 -6.02 8.12
N ASN A 37 -1.21 -5.63 8.91
CA ASN A 37 -0.95 -6.19 10.23
C ASN A 37 -0.61 -5.08 11.23
N ASP A 38 -1.63 -4.65 11.99
CA ASP A 38 -1.60 -3.52 12.95
C ASP A 38 -1.12 -2.20 12.32
N LYS A 39 0.20 -2.01 12.26
CA LYS A 39 0.87 -0.78 11.82
C LYS A 39 1.84 -1.03 10.66
N SER A 40 1.87 -2.25 10.17
CA SER A 40 2.72 -2.69 9.06
C SER A 40 1.91 -3.16 7.87
N LEU A 41 2.27 -2.71 6.67
CA LEU A 41 1.80 -3.30 5.41
C LEU A 41 2.79 -4.38 5.00
N LEU A 42 2.27 -5.58 4.77
CA LEU A 42 3.02 -6.70 4.23
C LEU A 42 2.64 -6.82 2.76
N VAL A 43 3.62 -6.61 1.88
CA VAL A 43 3.40 -6.56 0.43
C VAL A 43 4.19 -7.68 -0.21
N VAL A 44 3.48 -8.58 -0.89
CA VAL A 44 4.09 -9.65 -1.68
C VAL A 44 4.11 -9.18 -3.13
N GLY A 45 5.29 -9.05 -3.73
CA GLY A 45 5.47 -8.67 -5.12
C GLY A 45 6.25 -9.71 -5.92
N ASP A 46 6.44 -9.41 -7.20
CA ASP A 46 7.20 -10.20 -8.18
C ASP A 46 8.66 -10.46 -7.76
N ASN A 47 9.28 -9.46 -7.14
CA ASN A 47 10.70 -9.42 -6.79
C ASN A 47 10.97 -9.62 -5.29
N GLY A 48 9.94 -9.89 -4.49
CA GLY A 48 10.13 -10.19 -3.07
C GLY A 48 8.98 -9.82 -2.14
N PHE A 49 9.31 -9.82 -0.85
CA PHE A 49 8.42 -9.46 0.23
C PHE A 49 8.89 -8.15 0.87
N TYR A 50 7.96 -7.22 1.06
CA TYR A 50 8.24 -5.89 1.58
C TYR A 50 7.39 -5.62 2.81
N GLN A 51 7.98 -4.97 3.80
CA GLN A 51 7.28 -4.49 4.98
C GLN A 51 7.36 -2.98 5.01
N TYR A 52 6.22 -2.29 5.07
CA TYR A 52 6.15 -0.84 5.24
C TYR A 52 5.55 -0.48 6.59
N ASP A 53 6.02 0.61 7.18
CA ASP A 53 5.34 1.29 8.28
C ASP A 53 4.27 2.21 7.69
N TYR A 54 3.03 2.11 8.17
CA TYR A 54 1.94 3.00 7.74
C TYR A 54 1.25 3.72 8.92
N ARG A 55 1.94 3.86 10.06
CA ARG A 55 1.36 4.53 11.25
C ARG A 55 0.93 5.96 10.98
N ASN A 56 1.64 6.63 10.08
CA ASN A 56 1.27 7.93 9.55
C ASN A 56 0.97 7.77 8.06
N ILE A 57 -0.27 8.07 7.67
CA ILE A 57 -0.73 7.95 6.29
C ILE A 57 0.01 8.92 5.35
N ASP A 58 0.46 10.06 5.87
CA ASP A 58 1.27 11.05 5.14
C ASP A 58 2.74 10.63 5.02
N SER A 59 3.13 9.54 5.69
CA SER A 59 4.52 9.09 5.77
C SER A 59 4.61 7.58 5.87
N ILE A 60 4.37 6.92 4.73
CA ILE A 60 4.54 5.48 4.57
C ILE A 60 5.96 5.21 4.09
N TYR A 61 6.69 4.33 4.77
CA TYR A 61 8.10 4.05 4.43
C TYR A 61 8.48 2.58 4.63
N LEU A 62 9.46 2.13 3.86
CA LEU A 62 9.94 0.75 3.88
C LEU A 62 10.70 0.46 5.19
N LEU A 63 10.29 -0.57 5.91
CA LEU A 63 10.96 -1.10 7.10
C LEU A 63 12.02 -2.14 6.74
N SER A 64 11.66 -3.07 5.86
CA SER A 64 12.50 -4.19 5.46
C SER A 64 12.04 -4.78 4.14
N SER A 65 12.93 -5.51 3.48
CA SER A 65 12.60 -6.33 2.32
C SER A 65 13.37 -7.65 2.32
N ILE A 66 12.72 -8.67 1.77
CA ILE A 66 13.34 -9.94 1.39
C ILE A 66 13.21 -10.04 -0.12
N ILE A 67 14.32 -9.84 -0.83
CA ILE A 67 14.37 -9.91 -2.29
C ILE A 67 14.52 -11.38 -2.72
N VAL A 68 13.78 -11.77 -3.76
CA VAL A 68 13.80 -13.13 -4.32
C VAL A 68 14.13 -13.05 -5.80
N GLY A 69 14.94 -13.98 -6.30
CA GLY A 69 15.25 -14.09 -7.74
C GLY A 69 16.42 -13.25 -8.25
N GLN A 70 17.41 -12.93 -7.38
CA GLN A 70 18.71 -12.37 -7.80
C GLN A 70 19.60 -13.40 -8.51
#